data_AF-B8YEX5-F1
#
_entry.id   AF-B8YEX5-F1
#
_cell.length_a   1.000
_cell.length_b   1.000
_cell.length_c   1.000
_cell.angle_alpha   90.00
_cell.angle_beta   90.00
_cell.angle_gamma   90.00
#
_symmetry.space_group_name_H-M   'P 1'
#
loop_
_entity.id
_entity.type
_entity.pdbx_description
1 polymer ?
#
loop_
_entity_poly.entity_id
_entity_poly.type
_entity_poly.pdbx_seq_one_letter_code
_entity_poly.pdbx_strand_id
1 'polypeptide(L)'
;YDWDVGNEAIADDNMMFGPNPSPYRQSTAFKLCGDEFIAKAFQFAREADPDVQLFYNDYSTVDPGKRERIYNMVKKMKDAGVPIDGLGIQSH
;
A
#
# COMPACT_ATOMS: atom_id res chain seq x y z
N TYR A 1 4.13 12.03 -15.53
CA TYR A 1 5.20 11.21 -14.96
C TYR A 1 4.48 10.23 -14.05
N ASP A 2 4.53 10.28 -12.73
CA ASP A 2 3.79 9.35 -11.86
C ASP A 2 4.02 9.73 -10.39
N TRP A 3 3.16 9.28 -9.48
CA TRP A 3 3.28 9.48 -8.04
C TRP A 3 3.26 8.15 -7.29
N ASP A 4 4.23 7.96 -6.41
CA ASP A 4 4.18 6.94 -5.36
C ASP A 4 3.30 7.46 -4.22
N VAL A 5 1.99 7.21 -4.29
CA VAL A 5 1.01 7.72 -3.31
C VAL A 5 1.17 7.04 -1.96
N GLY A 6 1.51 5.76 -1.97
CA GLY A 6 1.86 4.99 -0.78
C GLY A 6 3.22 4.34 -0.95
N ASN A 7 4.07 4.45 0.06
CA ASN A 7 5.40 3.83 0.09
C ASN A 7 5.53 2.93 1.32
N GLU A 8 5.93 1.67 1.10
CA GLU A 8 6.39 0.73 2.14
C GLU A 8 5.41 0.48 3.30
N ALA A 9 4.11 0.63 3.02
CA ALA A 9 3.08 0.53 4.05
C ALA A 9 2.85 -0.91 4.56
N ILE A 10 3.31 -1.94 3.84
CA ILE A 10 3.12 -3.34 4.21
C ILE A 10 4.26 -3.82 5.10
N ALA A 11 3.88 -4.55 6.14
CA ALA A 11 4.82 -5.08 7.13
C ALA A 11 5.67 -6.22 6.53
N ASP A 12 6.94 -6.28 6.93
CA ASP A 12 7.84 -7.37 6.55
C ASP A 12 7.50 -8.66 7.30
N ASP A 13 7.95 -9.81 6.78
CA ASP A 13 7.60 -11.12 7.35
C ASP A 13 8.02 -11.25 8.82
N ASN A 14 9.17 -10.70 9.22
CA ASN A 14 9.63 -10.73 10.61
C ASN A 14 8.69 -9.98 11.59
N MET A 15 7.88 -9.05 11.09
CA MET A 15 6.90 -8.31 11.87
C MET A 15 5.60 -9.11 12.09
N MET A 16 5.44 -10.25 11.41
CA MET A 16 4.23 -11.09 11.50
C MET A 16 4.26 -12.08 12.66
N PHE A 17 5.40 -12.21 13.35
CA PHE A 17 5.57 -13.15 14.47
C PHE A 17 5.48 -12.47 15.85
N GLY A 18 5.20 -11.16 15.89
CA GLY A 18 5.05 -10.40 17.13
C GLY A 18 3.70 -10.65 17.83
N PRO A 19 3.51 -10.12 19.06
CA PRO A 19 2.31 -10.35 19.86
C PRO A 19 1.03 -9.76 19.26
N ASN A 20 1.15 -8.80 18.33
CA ASN A 20 0.03 -8.17 17.62
C ASN A 20 0.37 -8.07 16.12
N PRO A 21 0.27 -9.18 15.36
CA PRO A 21 0.60 -9.16 13.95
C PRO A 21 -0.42 -8.33 13.17
N SER A 22 0.07 -7.48 12.28
CA SER A 22 -0.76 -6.66 11.40
C SER A 22 -0.15 -6.65 10.01
N PRO A 23 -0.91 -6.87 8.93
CA PRO A 23 -0.34 -6.85 7.58
C PRO A 23 0.24 -5.49 7.18
N TYR A 24 -0.08 -4.44 7.93
CA TYR A 24 0.41 -3.08 7.73
C TYR A 24 1.46 -2.69 8.78
N ARG A 25 2.40 -1.85 8.35
CA ARG A 25 3.30 -1.16 9.28
C ARG A 25 2.50 -0.30 10.25
N GLN A 26 2.92 -0.31 11.51
CA GLN A 26 2.32 0.50 12.58
C GLN A 26 2.78 1.96 12.52
N SER A 27 2.66 2.58 11.33
CA SER A 27 2.95 3.99 11.07
C SER A 27 1.94 4.90 11.78
N THR A 28 2.29 6.18 11.96
CA THR A 28 1.36 7.16 12.54
C THR A 28 0.07 7.26 11.72
N ALA A 29 0.18 7.25 10.38
CA ALA A 29 -0.98 7.28 9.50
C ALA A 29 -1.90 6.07 9.71
N PHE A 30 -1.33 4.86 9.76
CA PHE A 30 -2.12 3.65 10.01
C PHE A 30 -2.77 3.66 11.40
N LYS A 31 -2.06 4.13 12.43
CA LYS A 31 -2.61 4.21 13.79
C LYS A 31 -3.78 5.20 13.91
N LEU A 32 -3.74 6.30 13.16
CA LEU A 32 -4.78 7.33 13.20
C LEU A 32 -5.97 7.01 12.29
N CYS A 33 -5.72 6.49 11.10
CA CYS A 33 -6.73 6.33 10.05
C CYS A 33 -7.13 4.88 9.80
N GLY A 34 -6.42 3.91 10.37
CA GLY A 34 -6.67 2.48 10.19
C GLY A 34 -6.39 2.01 8.75
N ASP A 35 -6.98 0.87 8.41
CA ASP A 35 -6.81 0.16 7.14
C ASP A 35 -7.15 1.00 5.89
N GLU A 36 -8.06 1.96 6.01
CA GLU A 36 -8.50 2.77 4.88
C GLU A 36 -7.52 3.87 4.47
N PHE A 37 -6.45 4.12 5.24
CA PHE A 37 -5.60 5.29 5.02
C PHE A 37 -4.98 5.33 3.62
N ILE A 38 -4.56 4.17 3.09
CA ILE A 38 -3.96 4.08 1.75
C ILE A 38 -5.04 4.33 0.70
N ALA A 39 -6.20 3.67 0.83
CA ALA A 39 -7.31 3.87 -0.09
C ALA A 39 -7.74 5.34 -0.18
N LYS A 40 -7.81 6.02 0.97
CA LYS A 40 -8.12 7.46 1.04
C LYS A 40 -7.04 8.32 0.41
N ALA A 41 -5.76 8.00 0.62
CA ALA A 41 -4.67 8.72 -0.02
C ALA A 41 -4.77 8.67 -1.56
N PHE A 42 -5.10 7.51 -2.13
CA PHE A 42 -5.31 7.37 -3.58
C PHE A 42 -6.54 8.12 -4.08
N GLN A 43 -7.65 8.09 -3.34
CA GLN A 43 -8.84 8.89 -3.68
C GLN A 43 -8.50 10.40 -3.73
N PHE A 44 -7.83 10.90 -2.70
CA PHE A 44 -7.44 12.31 -2.64
C PHE A 44 -6.38 12.68 -3.68
N ALA A 45 -5.44 11.78 -3.99
CA ALA A 45 -4.46 12.01 -5.05
C ALA A 45 -5.13 12.13 -6.41
N ARG A 46 -6.12 11.28 -6.71
CA ARG A 46 -6.91 11.38 -7.96
C ARG A 46 -7.75 12.64 -8.02
N GLU A 47 -8.31 13.09 -6.90
CA GLU A 47 -9.05 14.35 -6.82
C GLU A 47 -8.13 15.57 -7.06
N ALA A 48 -6.88 15.50 -6.60
CA ALA A 48 -5.90 16.57 -6.75
C ALA A 48 -5.32 16.68 -8.17
N ASP A 49 -5.07 15.53 -8.82
CA ASP A 49 -4.58 15.47 -10.20
C ASP A 49 -5.25 14.28 -10.93
N PRO A 50 -6.28 14.53 -11.76
CA PRO A 50 -6.99 13.48 -12.49
C PRO A 50 -6.16 12.77 -13.55
N ASP A 51 -5.05 13.34 -14.02
CA ASP A 51 -4.30 12.85 -15.19
C ASP A 51 -3.00 12.14 -14.81
N VAL A 52 -2.52 12.27 -13.57
CA VAL A 52 -1.30 11.60 -13.10
C VAL A 52 -1.53 10.11 -12.86
N GLN A 53 -0.51 9.28 -13.10
CA GLN A 53 -0.55 7.87 -12.73
C GLN A 53 -0.22 7.67 -11.25
N LEU A 54 -1.03 6.87 -10.56
CA LEU A 54 -0.94 6.64 -9.11
C LEU A 54 -0.43 5.24 -8.81
N PHE A 55 0.71 5.15 -8.13
CA PHE A 55 1.39 3.90 -7.81
C PHE A 55 1.47 3.65 -6.30
N TYR A 56 1.44 2.37 -5.93
CA TYR A 56 1.90 1.90 -4.63
C TYR A 56 3.31 1.31 -4.80
N ASN A 57 4.28 1.76 -4.01
CA ASN A 57 5.68 1.37 -4.12
C ASN A 57 6.17 0.63 -2.86
N ASP A 58 6.89 -0.48 -3.04
CA ASP A 58 7.47 -1.23 -1.91
C ASP A 58 8.72 -2.04 -2.31
N TYR A 59 9.54 -2.39 -1.31
CA TYR A 59 10.67 -3.31 -1.42
C TYR A 59 10.30 -4.72 -0.95
N SER A 60 11.21 -5.68 -1.13
CA SER A 60 11.00 -7.08 -0.72
C SER A 60 9.75 -7.70 -1.37
N THR A 61 9.33 -7.20 -2.52
CA THR A 61 8.16 -7.70 -3.26
C THR A 61 8.36 -9.11 -3.82
N VAL A 62 9.59 -9.61 -3.80
CA VAL A 62 9.95 -11.00 -4.12
C VAL A 62 9.66 -11.96 -2.96
N ASP A 63 9.61 -11.47 -1.73
CA ASP A 63 9.34 -12.29 -0.56
C ASP A 63 7.88 -12.75 -0.59
N PRO A 64 7.59 -14.08 -0.59
CA PRO A 64 6.23 -14.57 -0.84
C PRO A 64 5.19 -14.04 0.15
N GLY A 65 5.54 -13.92 1.44
CA GLY A 65 4.63 -13.43 2.46
C GLY A 65 4.28 -11.96 2.27
N LYS A 66 5.30 -11.11 2.03
CA LYS A 66 5.09 -9.68 1.79
C LYS A 66 4.34 -9.44 0.47
N ARG A 67 4.69 -10.16 -0.59
CA ARG A 67 4.01 -10.12 -1.88
C ARG A 67 2.51 -10.43 -1.75
N GLU A 68 2.17 -11.46 -0.99
CA GLU A 68 0.77 -11.84 -0.76
C GLU A 68 0.00 -10.74 -0.01
N ARG A 69 0.62 -10.10 0.99
CA ARG A 69 0.00 -8.97 1.70
C ARG A 69 -0.21 -7.76 0.80
N ILE A 70 0.77 -7.40 -0.03
CA ILE A 70 0.65 -6.34 -1.04
C ILE A 70 -0.48 -6.68 -2.02
N TYR A 71 -0.50 -7.91 -2.55
CA TYR A 71 -1.55 -8.38 -3.47
C TYR A 71 -2.94 -8.21 -2.85
N ASN A 72 -3.14 -8.67 -1.61
CA ASN A 72 -4.44 -8.61 -0.94
C ASN A 72 -4.89 -7.16 -0.67
N MET A 73 -3.98 -6.27 -0.29
CA MET A 73 -4.27 -4.84 -0.14
C MET A 73 -4.70 -4.22 -1.46
N VAL A 74 -3.93 -4.42 -2.54
CA VAL A 74 -4.24 -3.88 -3.87
C VAL A 74 -5.54 -4.46 -4.41
N LYS A 75 -5.76 -5.76 -4.25
CA LYS A 75 -7.02 -6.42 -4.64
C LYS A 75 -8.20 -5.77 -3.93
N LYS A 76 -8.14 -5.60 -2.61
CA LYS A 76 -9.18 -4.94 -1.81
C LYS A 76 -9.45 -3.52 -2.30
N MET A 77 -8.39 -2.74 -2.59
CA MET A 77 -8.50 -1.39 -3.12
C MET A 77 -9.20 -1.38 -4.49
N LYS A 78 -8.79 -2.27 -5.41
CA LYS A 78 -9.41 -2.38 -6.75
C LYS A 78 -10.87 -2.81 -6.67
N ASP A 79 -11.19 -3.79 -5.82
CA ASP A 79 -12.56 -4.27 -5.61
C ASP A 79 -13.47 -3.15 -5.03
N ALA A 80 -12.89 -2.21 -4.26
CA ALA A 80 -13.58 -1.03 -3.72
C ALA A 80 -13.59 0.19 -4.67
N GLY A 81 -13.06 0.07 -5.89
CA GLY A 81 -13.03 1.17 -6.88
C GLY A 81 -12.01 2.27 -6.58
N VAL A 82 -10.98 1.99 -5.77
CA VAL A 82 -9.91 2.94 -5.49
C VAL A 82 -9.04 3.15 -6.75
N PRO A 83 -8.68 4.39 -7.11
CA PRO A 83 -7.94 4.68 -8.34
C PRO A 83 -6.45 4.36 -8.20
N ILE A 84 -6.07 3.10 -8.33
CA ILE A 84 -4.67 2.65 -8.38
C ILE A 84 -4.30 2.20 -9.80
N ASP A 85 -3.27 2.82 -10.38
CA ASP A 85 -2.88 2.59 -11.77
C ASP A 85 -1.75 1.55 -11.88
N GLY A 86 -0.91 1.42 -10.85
CA GLY A 86 0.19 0.46 -10.89
C GLY A 86 0.86 0.16 -9.56
N LEU A 87 1.89 -0.70 -9.64
CA LEU A 87 2.76 -1.10 -8.55
C LEU A 87 4.21 -0.80 -8.89
N GLY A 88 4.88 -0.05 -8.01
CA GLY A 88 6.32 0.17 -8.04
C GLY A 88 7.04 -0.96 -7.31
N ILE A 89 7.95 -1.64 -8.01
CA ILE A 89 8.78 -2.71 -7.46
C ILE A 89 10.20 -2.16 -7.32
N GLN A 90 10.60 -1.76 -6.10
CA GLN A 90 11.89 -1.09 -5.85
C GLN A 90 13.09 -1.93 -6.31
N SER A 91 12.99 -3.26 -6.27
CA SER A 91 14.00 -4.20 -6.79
C SER A 91 15.38 -4.08 -6.13
N HIS A 92 15.39 -3.78 -4.82
CA HIS A 92 16.58 -3.90 -3.97
C HIS A 92 16.92 -5.36 -3.65
#